data_AF-A0A1W1C4B0-F1
#
_entry.id   AF-A0A1W1C4B0-F1
#
_cell.length_a   1.000
_cell.length_b   1.000
_cell.length_c   1.000
_cell.angle_alpha   90.00
_cell.angle_beta   90.00
_cell.angle_gamma   90.00
#
_symmetry.space_group_name_H-M   'P 1'
#
loop_
_entity.id
_entity.type
_entity.pdbx_description
1 polymer ?
#
loop_
_entity_poly.entity_id
_entity_poly.type
_entity_poly.pdbx_seq_one_letter_code
_entity_poly.pdbx_strand_id
1 'polypeptide(L)'
;MSSKKEECLKEIEEVKASHLQLMESIDLAISGIDTDYFEPLDKHECKFGKWFYNNELAKVILGLQAYERLEQIHAQWHQIYAKIFHLLFPKKNGILKKLLKSKPQPQDIDRAKAYYDDLKELTNNLIHDLEIAKKRAQALNDSKFH
;
A
#
# COMPACT_ATOMS: atom_id res chain seq x y z
N MET A 1 -24.26 -15.90 5.16
CA MET A 1 -23.37 -15.52 4.04
C MET A 1 -23.40 -14.01 3.97
N SER A 2 -22.25 -13.34 3.96
CA SER A 2 -22.21 -11.88 3.75
C SER A 2 -22.71 -11.55 2.34
N SER A 3 -23.32 -10.39 2.16
CA SER A 3 -23.60 -9.91 0.80
C SER A 3 -22.29 -9.55 0.09
N LYS A 4 -22.27 -9.60 -1.25
CA LYS A 4 -21.11 -9.17 -2.05
C LYS A 4 -20.71 -7.71 -1.78
N LYS A 5 -21.68 -6.88 -1.41
CA LYS A 5 -21.45 -5.51 -0.96
C LYS A 5 -20.69 -5.46 0.36
N GLU A 6 -21.09 -6.27 1.34
CA GLU A 6 -20.37 -6.38 2.62
C GLU A 6 -18.95 -6.90 2.40
N GLU A 7 -18.76 -7.87 1.51
CA GLU A 7 -17.43 -8.36 1.10
C GLU A 7 -16.58 -7.23 0.53
N CYS A 8 -17.11 -6.45 -0.43
CA CYS A 8 -16.39 -5.32 -1.01
C CYS A 8 -16.04 -4.24 0.04
N LEU A 9 -16.95 -3.93 0.97
CA LEU A 9 -16.68 -2.96 2.03
C LEU A 9 -15.59 -3.46 2.99
N LYS A 10 -15.59 -4.77 3.29
CA LYS A 10 -14.56 -5.41 4.09
C LYS A 10 -13.20 -5.39 3.38
N GLU A 11 -13.17 -5.66 2.08
CA GLU A 11 -11.95 -5.58 1.27
C GLU A 11 -11.36 -4.16 1.30
N ILE A 12 -12.19 -3.11 1.16
CA ILE A 12 -11.73 -1.71 1.24
C ILE A 12 -11.08 -1.40 2.61
N GLU A 13 -11.66 -1.86 3.71
CA GLU A 13 -11.06 -1.69 5.04
C GLU A 13 -9.75 -2.48 5.19
N GLU A 14 -9.73 -3.69 4.66
CA GLU A 14 -8.57 -4.56 4.73
C GLU A 14 -7.38 -4.03 3.92
N VAL A 15 -7.60 -3.43 2.75
CA VAL A 15 -6.52 -2.80 1.95
C VAL A 15 -5.99 -1.53 2.61
N LYS A 16 -6.87 -0.75 3.24
CA LYS A 16 -6.49 0.43 4.04
C LYS A 16 -5.61 0.01 5.23
N ALA A 17 -6.05 -0.99 5.98
CA ALA A 17 -5.31 -1.50 7.14
C ALA A 17 -3.90 -2.00 6.75
N SER A 18 -3.77 -2.67 5.60
CA SER A 18 -2.50 -3.21 5.15
C SER A 18 -1.46 -2.13 4.84
N HIS A 19 -1.88 -1.03 4.19
CA HIS A 19 -0.98 0.11 3.94
C HIS A 19 -0.58 0.84 5.22
N LEU A 20 -1.52 1.01 6.17
CA LEU A 20 -1.21 1.62 7.46
C LEU A 20 -0.22 0.77 8.27
N GLN A 21 -0.41 -0.55 8.29
CA GLN A 21 0.50 -1.48 8.96
C GLN A 21 1.91 -1.44 8.34
N LEU A 22 2.00 -1.25 7.03
CA LEU A 22 3.29 -1.09 6.36
C LEU A 22 3.97 0.23 6.73
N MET A 23 3.22 1.31 6.84
CA MET A 23 3.77 2.60 7.29
C MET A 23 4.34 2.54 8.70
N GLU A 24 3.67 1.83 9.61
CA GLU A 24 4.17 1.55 10.96
C GLU A 24 5.45 0.69 10.91
N SER A 25 5.45 -0.36 10.09
CA SER A 25 6.62 -1.23 9.93
C SER A 25 7.83 -0.48 9.39
N ILE A 26 7.64 0.43 8.44
CA ILE A 26 8.71 1.28 7.91
C ILE A 26 9.25 2.23 8.99
N ASP A 27 8.38 2.83 9.81
CA ASP A 27 8.78 3.74 10.90
C ASP A 27 9.63 3.01 11.96
N LEU A 28 9.21 1.79 12.33
CA LEU A 28 9.98 0.90 13.20
C LEU A 28 11.35 0.57 12.59
N ALA A 29 11.40 0.21 11.30
CA ALA A 29 12.64 -0.11 10.61
C ALA A 29 13.60 1.10 10.53
N ILE A 30 13.09 2.30 10.27
CA ILE A 30 13.85 3.56 10.31
C ILE A 30 14.41 3.83 11.72
N SER A 31 13.64 3.48 12.75
CA SER A 31 14.03 3.59 14.16
C SER A 31 15.00 2.49 14.62
N GLY A 32 15.39 1.58 13.72
CA GLY A 32 16.30 0.47 14.02
C GLY A 32 15.65 -0.70 14.76
N ILE A 33 14.32 -0.75 14.79
CA ILE A 33 13.53 -1.86 15.34
C ILE A 33 13.24 -2.85 14.22
N ASP A 34 13.53 -4.12 14.46
CA ASP A 34 13.23 -5.19 13.51
C ASP A 34 11.71 -5.35 13.34
N THR A 35 11.27 -5.45 12.08
CA THR A 35 9.89 -5.78 11.68
C THR A 35 9.91 -6.90 10.64
N ASP A 36 8.84 -7.68 10.58
CA ASP A 36 8.65 -8.78 9.63
C ASP A 36 7.55 -8.50 8.59
N TYR A 37 6.83 -7.39 8.73
CA TYR A 37 5.73 -7.03 7.84
C TYR A 37 6.17 -6.09 6.72
N PHE A 38 6.08 -6.58 5.48
CA PHE A 38 6.31 -5.82 4.26
C PHE A 38 5.30 -6.22 3.19
N GLU A 39 4.77 -5.25 2.45
CA GLU A 39 4.01 -5.55 1.22
C GLU A 39 4.98 -5.84 0.07
N PRO A 40 4.53 -6.58 -0.97
CA PRO A 40 5.27 -6.74 -2.22
C PRO A 40 5.71 -5.42 -2.83
N LEU A 41 6.89 -5.40 -3.43
CA LEU A 41 7.38 -4.21 -4.14
C LEU A 41 6.60 -3.96 -5.44
N ASP A 42 6.07 -5.00 -6.07
CA ASP A 42 5.18 -4.88 -7.22
C ASP A 42 3.81 -4.37 -6.79
N LYS A 43 3.39 -3.25 -7.37
CA LYS A 43 2.11 -2.62 -7.10
C LYS A 43 0.91 -3.52 -7.39
N HIS A 44 1.01 -4.52 -8.26
CA HIS A 44 -0.13 -5.41 -8.55
C HIS A 44 -0.26 -6.55 -7.53
N GLU A 45 0.79 -6.82 -6.78
CA GLU A 45 0.86 -7.96 -5.86
C GLU A 45 0.49 -7.62 -4.42
N CYS A 46 0.52 -6.33 -4.04
CA CYS A 46 0.04 -5.88 -2.73
C CYS A 46 -1.47 -6.06 -2.60
N LYS A 47 -1.98 -6.06 -1.36
CA LYS A 47 -3.42 -6.28 -1.11
C LYS A 47 -4.31 -5.27 -1.84
N PHE A 48 -3.90 -4.00 -1.85
CA PHE A 48 -4.59 -2.96 -2.63
C PHE A 48 -4.54 -3.27 -4.12
N GLY A 49 -3.36 -3.60 -4.68
CA GLY A 49 -3.19 -3.89 -6.09
C GLY A 49 -4.10 -5.03 -6.57
N LYS A 50 -4.17 -6.10 -5.77
CA LYS A 50 -5.06 -7.23 -6.04
C LYS A 50 -6.53 -6.82 -6.06
N TRP A 51 -6.94 -5.97 -5.14
CA TRP A 51 -8.29 -5.43 -5.11
C TRP A 51 -8.55 -4.43 -6.26
N PHE A 52 -7.61 -3.54 -6.56
CA PHE A 52 -7.82 -2.39 -7.43
C PHE A 52 -7.68 -2.72 -8.93
N TYR A 53 -6.71 -3.55 -9.29
CA TYR A 53 -6.41 -3.87 -10.69
C TYR A 53 -7.17 -5.09 -11.21
N ASN A 54 -7.51 -6.04 -10.32
CA ASN A 54 -8.20 -7.27 -10.73
C ASN A 54 -9.72 -7.21 -10.50
N ASN A 55 -10.27 -6.07 -10.09
CA ASN A 55 -11.69 -5.90 -9.79
C ASN A 55 -12.32 -4.77 -10.61
N GLU A 56 -13.13 -5.10 -11.60
CA GLU A 56 -13.88 -4.11 -12.39
C GLU A 56 -14.89 -3.33 -11.53
N LEU A 57 -15.32 -3.87 -10.39
CA LEU A 57 -16.17 -3.18 -9.44
C LEU A 57 -15.47 -1.94 -8.85
N ALA A 58 -14.14 -1.96 -8.70
CA ALA A 58 -13.39 -0.80 -8.21
C ALA A 58 -13.58 0.40 -9.15
N LYS A 59 -13.55 0.19 -10.48
CA LYS A 59 -13.84 1.24 -11.47
C LYS A 59 -15.27 1.75 -11.38
N VAL A 60 -16.23 0.87 -11.11
CA VAL A 60 -17.64 1.26 -10.95
C VAL A 60 -17.85 2.11 -9.70
N ILE A 61 -17.25 1.72 -8.56
CA ILE A 61 -17.37 2.43 -7.29
C ILE A 61 -16.67 3.81 -7.35
N LEU A 62 -15.49 3.86 -7.94
CA LEU A 62 -14.68 5.07 -8.01
C LEU A 62 -15.11 6.00 -9.15
N GLY A 63 -15.63 5.45 -10.25
CA GLY A 63 -15.74 6.17 -11.52
C GLY A 63 -14.36 6.43 -12.14
N LEU A 64 -14.34 6.70 -13.45
CA LEU A 64 -13.11 6.74 -14.25
C LEU A 64 -12.07 7.73 -13.69
N GLN A 65 -12.45 8.98 -13.44
CA GLN A 65 -11.51 10.01 -13.00
C GLN A 65 -10.86 9.70 -11.64
N ALA A 66 -11.63 9.19 -10.67
CA ALA A 66 -11.08 8.86 -9.37
C ALA A 66 -10.24 7.57 -9.44
N TYR A 67 -10.62 6.63 -10.30
CA TYR A 67 -9.83 5.42 -10.56
C TYR A 67 -8.44 5.79 -11.11
N GLU A 68 -8.38 6.58 -12.18
CA GLU A 68 -7.10 7.00 -12.79
C GLU A 68 -6.21 7.76 -11.80
N ARG A 69 -6.80 8.65 -10.98
CA ARG A 69 -6.07 9.35 -9.93
C ARG A 69 -5.49 8.39 -8.89
N LEU A 70 -6.29 7.44 -8.42
CA LEU A 70 -5.87 6.46 -7.41
C LEU A 70 -4.76 5.55 -7.95
N GLU A 71 -4.85 5.17 -9.22
CA GLU A 71 -3.80 4.42 -9.90
C GLU A 71 -2.46 5.17 -9.91
N GLN A 72 -2.49 6.47 -10.21
CA GLN A 72 -1.30 7.32 -10.23
C GLN A 72 -0.67 7.45 -8.83
N ILE A 73 -1.50 7.74 -7.81
CA ILE A 73 -1.05 7.83 -6.42
C ILE A 73 -0.41 6.50 -5.98
N HIS A 74 -1.08 5.38 -6.26
CA HIS A 74 -0.60 4.06 -5.88
C HIS A 74 0.71 3.68 -6.60
N ALA A 75 0.84 4.00 -7.88
CA ALA A 75 2.08 3.78 -8.61
C ALA A 75 3.24 4.61 -8.03
N GLN A 76 3.00 5.88 -7.68
CA GLN A 76 3.99 6.74 -7.04
C GLN A 76 4.35 6.23 -5.64
N TRP A 77 3.35 5.79 -4.87
CA TRP A 77 3.54 5.20 -3.54
C TRP A 77 4.53 4.02 -3.60
N HIS A 78 4.33 3.08 -4.53
CA HIS A 78 5.23 1.93 -4.69
C HIS A 78 6.64 2.33 -5.15
N GLN A 79 6.79 3.38 -5.95
CA GLN A 79 8.11 3.89 -6.34
C GLN A 79 8.89 4.41 -5.13
N ILE A 80 8.25 5.17 -4.25
CA ILE A 80 8.87 5.71 -3.04
C ILE A 80 9.13 4.59 -2.02
N TYR A 81 8.16 3.70 -1.80
CA TYR A 81 8.31 2.53 -0.94
C TYR A 81 9.51 1.66 -1.36
N ALA A 82 9.68 1.38 -2.65
CA ALA A 82 10.81 0.59 -3.13
C ALA A 82 12.16 1.26 -2.86
N LYS A 83 12.25 2.61 -2.92
CA LYS A 83 13.46 3.34 -2.55
C LYS A 83 13.79 3.15 -1.07
N ILE A 84 12.79 3.32 -0.19
CA ILE A 84 12.95 3.12 1.25
C ILE A 84 13.36 1.68 1.55
N PHE A 85 12.67 0.69 0.95
CA PHE A 85 12.97 -0.72 1.16
C PHE A 85 14.42 -1.06 0.79
N HIS A 86 14.92 -0.57 -0.34
CA HIS A 86 16.31 -0.85 -0.75
C HIS A 86 17.36 -0.15 0.14
N LEU A 87 17.04 1.01 0.72
CA LEU A 87 17.91 1.69 1.67
C LEU A 87 17.99 0.96 3.00
N LEU A 88 16.84 0.50 3.52
CA LEU A 88 16.75 -0.18 4.81
C LEU A 88 17.18 -1.65 4.75
N PHE A 89 16.99 -2.31 3.60
CA PHE A 89 17.26 -3.74 3.39
C PHE A 89 18.17 -3.97 2.18
N PRO A 90 19.42 -3.46 2.20
CA PRO A 90 20.35 -3.61 1.09
C PRO A 90 20.67 -5.09 0.87
N LYS A 91 20.53 -5.55 -0.38
CA LYS A 91 20.95 -6.92 -0.78
C LYS A 91 22.48 -7.01 -0.73
N LYS A 92 23.02 -8.05 -0.08
CA LYS A 92 24.44 -8.41 -0.29
C LYS A 92 24.57 -9.11 -1.65
N ASN A 93 25.52 -8.64 -2.46
CA ASN A 93 25.90 -9.30 -3.71
C ASN A 93 26.53 -10.66 -3.40
N GLY A 94 25.94 -11.73 -3.94
CA GLY A 94 26.48 -13.09 -3.90
C GLY A 94 25.75 -14.05 -2.96
N ILE A 95 25.00 -14.98 -3.56
CA ILE A 95 24.50 -16.23 -2.97
C ILE A 95 23.26 -16.10 -2.05
N LEU A 96 22.10 -16.19 -2.71
CA LEU A 96 20.79 -16.70 -2.27
C LEU A 96 20.50 -16.98 -0.77
N LYS A 97 19.36 -16.39 -0.35
CA LYS A 97 18.22 -17.03 0.36
C LYS A 97 18.07 -16.96 1.87
N LYS A 98 18.89 -16.19 2.59
CA LYS A 98 18.49 -15.73 3.93
C LYS A 98 18.70 -14.24 4.01
N LEU A 99 17.62 -13.54 4.37
CA LEU A 99 17.51 -12.11 4.64
C LEU A 99 18.47 -11.73 5.80
N LEU A 100 19.77 -11.85 5.55
CA LEU A 100 20.84 -11.56 6.49
C LEU A 100 21.02 -10.05 6.51
N LYS A 101 20.34 -9.46 7.50
CA LYS A 101 20.32 -8.08 7.98
C LYS A 101 21.71 -7.43 7.98
N SER A 102 22.19 -6.95 6.84
CA SER A 102 23.17 -5.85 6.87
C SER A 102 22.44 -4.64 7.41
N LYS A 103 22.92 -4.10 8.54
CA LYS A 103 22.37 -2.84 9.06
C LYS A 103 22.58 -1.74 8.02
N PRO A 104 21.56 -0.91 7.74
CA PRO A 104 21.70 0.23 6.85
C PRO A 104 22.74 1.21 7.39
N GLN A 105 23.42 1.93 6.49
CA GLN A 105 24.35 2.99 6.90
C GLN A 105 23.56 4.20 7.41
N PRO A 106 24.12 5.03 8.32
CA PRO A 106 23.41 6.21 8.85
C PRO A 106 22.85 7.13 7.75
N GLN A 107 23.63 7.38 6.69
CA GLN A 107 23.21 8.17 5.53
C GLN A 107 22.03 7.56 4.75
N ASP A 108 21.88 6.23 4.75
CA ASP A 108 20.77 5.55 4.09
C ASP A 108 19.50 5.65 4.95
N ILE A 109 19.64 5.63 6.28
CA ILE A 109 18.54 5.91 7.22
C ILE A 109 18.05 7.35 7.04
N ASP A 110 18.95 8.33 6.94
CA ASP A 110 18.58 9.73 6.74
C ASP A 110 17.82 9.95 5.41
N ARG A 111 18.26 9.29 4.34
CA ARG A 111 17.52 9.29 3.06
C ARG A 111 16.17 8.58 3.16
N ALA A 112 16.10 7.46 3.88
CA ALA A 112 14.86 6.73 4.09
C ALA A 112 13.84 7.59 4.86
N LYS A 113 14.27 8.37 5.85
CA LYS A 113 13.43 9.36 6.55
C LYS A 113 12.86 10.41 5.61
N ALA A 114 13.70 10.99 4.75
CA ALA A 114 13.25 11.97 3.78
C ALA A 114 12.18 11.40 2.83
N TYR A 115 12.41 10.20 2.29
CA TYR A 115 11.40 9.52 1.46
C TYR A 115 10.16 9.10 2.25
N TYR A 116 10.29 8.82 3.54
CA TYR A 116 9.16 8.43 4.39
C TYR A 116 8.17 9.58 4.59
N ASP A 117 8.64 10.83 4.61
CA ASP A 117 7.75 11.99 4.64
C ASP A 117 6.88 12.08 3.38
N ASP A 118 7.48 11.90 2.19
CA ASP A 118 6.73 11.81 0.93
C ASP A 118 5.75 10.63 0.93
N LEU A 119 6.19 9.46 1.44
CA LEU A 119 5.36 8.27 1.51
C LEU A 119 4.16 8.47 2.44
N LYS A 120 4.33 9.20 3.55
CA LYS A 120 3.24 9.57 4.47
C LYS A 120 2.18 10.42 3.79
N GLU A 121 2.58 11.43 3.01
CA GLU A 121 1.64 12.25 2.25
C GLU A 121 0.86 11.41 1.23
N LEU A 122 1.56 10.59 0.44
CA LEU A 122 0.93 9.67 -0.53
C LEU A 122 -0.03 8.68 0.15
N THR A 123 0.34 8.17 1.33
CA THR A 123 -0.53 7.27 2.10
C THR A 123 -1.79 7.99 2.56
N ASN A 124 -1.67 9.21 3.09
CA ASN A 124 -2.84 9.99 3.52
C ASN A 124 -3.81 10.24 2.36
N ASN A 125 -3.28 10.57 1.17
CA ASN A 125 -4.08 10.75 -0.04
C ASN A 125 -4.76 9.44 -0.49
N LEU A 126 -4.04 8.31 -0.46
CA LEU A 126 -4.59 7.00 -0.77
C LEU A 126 -5.73 6.61 0.18
N ILE A 127 -5.53 6.79 1.49
CA ILE A 127 -6.53 6.45 2.51
C ILE A 127 -7.76 7.37 2.40
N HIS A 128 -7.56 8.66 2.14
CA HIS A 128 -8.66 9.60 1.91
C HIS A 128 -9.56 9.14 0.75
N ASP A 129 -8.94 8.72 -0.35
CA ASP A 129 -9.68 8.26 -1.53
C ASP A 129 -10.37 6.90 -1.30
N LEU A 130 -9.76 6.00 -0.55
CA LEU A 130 -10.39 4.74 -0.12
C LEU A 130 -11.62 4.99 0.76
N GLU A 131 -11.59 6.00 1.64
CA GLU A 131 -12.76 6.39 2.43
C GLU A 131 -13.90 6.96 1.55
N ILE A 132 -13.55 7.72 0.51
CA ILE A 132 -14.53 8.18 -0.48
C ILE A 132 -15.13 6.98 -1.22
N ALA A 133 -14.29 6.03 -1.67
CA ALA A 133 -14.72 4.81 -2.33
C ALA A 133 -15.68 4.01 -1.46
N LYS A 134 -15.35 3.84 -0.18
CA LYS A 134 -16.19 3.16 0.80
C LYS A 134 -17.56 3.82 0.94
N LYS A 135 -17.60 5.15 1.12
CA LYS A 135 -18.87 5.90 1.23
C LYS A 135 -19.73 5.75 -0.02
N ARG A 136 -19.12 5.75 -1.21
CA ARG A 136 -19.82 5.50 -2.47
C ARG A 136 -20.36 4.08 -2.54
N ALA A 137 -19.54 3.08 -2.22
CA ALA A 137 -19.96 1.68 -2.18
C ALA A 137 -21.13 1.47 -1.23
N GLN A 138 -21.13 2.10 -0.05
CA GLN A 138 -22.25 2.06 0.90
C GLN A 138 -23.56 2.62 0.32
N ALA A 139 -23.49 3.69 -0.48
CA ALA A 139 -24.65 4.34 -1.08
C ALA A 139 -25.21 3.61 -2.32
N LEU A 140 -24.43 2.72 -2.95
CA LEU A 140 -24.88 1.94 -4.10
C LEU A 140 -25.84 0.81 -3.68
N ASN A 141 -26.80 0.49 -4.55
CA ASN A 141 -27.66 -0.68 -4.36
C ASN A 141 -26.86 -1.98 -4.50
N ASP A 142 -27.27 -3.01 -3.76
CA ASP A 142 -26.65 -4.35 -3.79
C ASP A 142 -26.59 -4.94 -5.20
N SER A 143 -27.48 -4.52 -6.10
CA SER A 143 -27.47 -4.95 -7.50
C SER A 143 -26.26 -4.51 -8.32
N LYS A 144 -25.42 -3.65 -7.77
CA LYS A 144 -24.13 -3.27 -8.37
C LYS A 144 -22.99 -4.19 -7.98
N PHE A 145 -23.21 -5.14 -7.07
CA PHE A 145 -22.20 -6.03 -6.51
C PHE A 145 -22.41 -7.49 -6.94
N HIS A 146 -22.89 -7.72 -8.18
CA HIS A 146 -23.16 -9.06 -8.71
C HIS A 146 -21.93 -9.72 -9.34
#